data_AF-A0A2K2HBM7-F1
#
_entry.id   AF-A0A2K2HBM7-F1
#
_cell.length_a   1.000
_cell.length_b   1.000
_cell.length_c   1.000
_cell.angle_alpha   90.00
_cell.angle_beta   90.00
_cell.angle_gamma   90.00
#
_symmetry.space_group_name_H-M   'P 1'
#
loop_
_entity.id
_entity.type
_entity.pdbx_description
1 polymer ?
#
loop_
_entity_poly.entity_id
_entity_poly.type
_entity_poly.pdbx_seq_one_letter_code
_entity_poly.pdbx_strand_id
1 'polypeptide(L)'
;MTALGAFSSGSTGADGALVFKLGDAPLQLPADGVFNFTSVEVQSGATLTFLKNEQNTPVTILASGDVVIDGTISVSGKAGNNMIPGEGGPGGFDGGVGGAPAADGKRGEGPGGGVGGKGLNNYAAGSGEGGAYAGSGGDGYTYFSNAPGGSGSVGYGNERIIPLIGGSGGGGGGGARWGRVGGAGGGGGGAILIASSTSITVNGAILAKGGRGADGANNDDNGGGGGGGAGGAIRLVTNALNGNGTISAAGGAGGFLYQSNNYKGGNGSAGRIRLEYVTTNRTAGTNPPMSVGYALSVLPPDMPTLKIVSIAGVNAPDVPKGDYNAPDVVLPYGSTNPVPVVVSAVNVPAGATVTVTANPAVGGATSADAPLAGSNTSSSATVDLSISLAYPCVLTASVEYVLTASLGGPLEIDGELVARVRVSASFGGPSRVTYITASGREISAVM
;
A
#
# COMPACT_ATOMS: atom_id res chain seq x y z
N MET A 1 -0.50 -39.22 -6.91
CA MET A 1 -0.87 -38.03 -6.11
C MET A 1 0.20 -37.90 -5.03
N THR A 2 1.24 -37.12 -5.29
CA THR A 2 2.37 -36.92 -4.36
C THR A 2 1.88 -36.10 -3.17
N ALA A 3 2.08 -36.59 -1.95
CA ALA A 3 1.70 -35.88 -0.73
C ALA A 3 2.49 -34.56 -0.65
N LEU A 4 1.80 -33.42 -0.71
CA LEU A 4 2.39 -32.15 -0.27
C LEU A 4 2.66 -32.26 1.23
N GLY A 5 3.89 -31.94 1.65
CA GLY A 5 4.21 -31.84 3.08
C GLY A 5 3.32 -30.81 3.78
N ALA A 6 3.02 -31.02 5.06
CA ALA A 6 2.25 -30.05 5.84
C ALA A 6 2.96 -28.69 5.83
N PHE A 7 2.21 -27.62 5.60
CA PHE A 7 2.74 -26.25 5.66
C PHE A 7 3.30 -25.97 7.05
N SER A 8 4.43 -25.27 7.11
CA SER A 8 5.01 -24.71 8.33
C SER A 8 5.07 -23.19 8.19
N SER A 9 4.59 -22.47 9.21
CA SER A 9 4.62 -21.01 9.25
C SER A 9 6.02 -20.43 9.37
N GLY A 10 7.01 -21.24 9.79
CA GLY A 10 8.35 -20.76 10.11
C GLY A 10 8.43 -20.00 11.45
N SER A 11 7.36 -19.98 12.27
CA SER A 11 7.41 -19.37 13.60
C SER A 11 8.48 -20.02 14.47
N THR A 12 9.30 -19.20 15.12
CA THR A 12 10.29 -19.66 16.12
C THR A 12 9.67 -19.90 17.50
N GLY A 13 8.45 -19.41 17.74
CA GLY A 13 7.78 -19.46 19.05
C GLY A 13 8.39 -18.52 20.12
N ALA A 14 9.29 -17.62 19.73
CA ALA A 14 10.01 -16.73 20.66
C ALA A 14 9.10 -15.82 21.49
N ASP A 15 7.92 -15.46 20.97
CA ASP A 15 6.95 -14.58 21.64
C ASP A 15 5.93 -15.33 22.50
N GLY A 16 6.03 -16.66 22.60
CA GLY A 16 5.12 -17.49 23.40
C GLY A 16 3.67 -17.46 22.89
N ALA A 17 2.71 -17.75 23.77
CA ALA A 17 1.29 -17.75 23.42
C ALA A 17 0.66 -16.37 23.63
N LEU A 18 -0.05 -15.86 22.63
CA LEU A 18 -0.85 -14.63 22.75
C LEU A 18 -2.31 -14.97 23.09
N VAL A 19 -2.81 -14.40 24.17
CA VAL A 19 -4.26 -14.37 24.50
C VAL A 19 -4.67 -12.92 24.70
N PHE A 20 -5.31 -12.34 23.70
CA PHE A 20 -5.72 -10.93 23.67
C PHE A 20 -7.18 -10.75 24.10
N LYS A 21 -7.40 -9.91 25.10
CA LYS A 21 -8.67 -9.75 25.82
C LYS A 21 -9.23 -8.34 25.69
N LEU A 22 -10.50 -8.18 26.02
CA LEU A 22 -11.13 -6.86 26.07
C LEU A 22 -10.43 -5.98 27.12
N GLY A 23 -10.01 -4.79 26.71
CA GLY A 23 -9.30 -3.83 27.55
C GLY A 23 -7.78 -3.90 27.46
N ASP A 24 -7.22 -4.89 26.75
CA ASP A 24 -5.78 -4.94 26.48
C ASP A 24 -5.35 -3.77 25.59
N ALA A 25 -4.16 -3.25 25.87
CA ALA A 25 -3.55 -2.19 25.08
C ALA A 25 -3.13 -2.71 23.69
N PRO A 26 -3.02 -1.83 22.67
CA PRO A 26 -2.48 -2.23 21.37
C PRO A 26 -1.09 -2.86 21.48
N LEU A 27 -0.79 -3.86 20.64
CA LEU A 27 0.52 -4.48 20.62
C LEU A 27 1.55 -3.57 19.96
N GLN A 28 2.73 -3.46 20.56
CA GLN A 28 3.86 -2.77 19.93
C GLN A 28 4.41 -3.64 18.79
N LEU A 29 4.43 -3.10 17.58
CA LEU A 29 4.98 -3.82 16.43
C LEU A 29 6.52 -3.92 16.56
N PRO A 30 7.13 -5.12 16.41
CA PRO A 30 8.57 -5.29 16.34
C PRO A 30 9.17 -4.48 15.20
N ALA A 31 10.47 -4.17 15.26
CA ALA A 31 11.11 -3.33 14.26
C ALA A 31 11.03 -3.91 12.83
N ASP A 32 11.03 -5.24 12.70
CA ASP A 32 10.88 -5.97 11.43
C ASP A 32 9.42 -6.28 11.07
N GLY A 33 8.47 -5.97 11.96
CA GLY A 33 7.06 -6.27 11.78
C GLY A 33 6.65 -7.71 12.02
N VAL A 34 7.53 -8.57 12.55
CA VAL A 34 7.29 -10.02 12.64
C VAL A 34 7.12 -10.47 14.10
N PHE A 35 5.97 -11.06 14.39
CA PHE A 35 5.73 -11.81 15.62
C PHE A 35 5.87 -13.32 15.38
N ASN A 36 6.51 -14.02 16.31
CA ASN A 36 6.76 -15.45 16.34
C ASN A 36 6.09 -16.11 17.56
N PHE A 37 4.78 -16.33 17.47
CA PHE A 37 3.99 -16.93 18.55
C PHE A 37 3.98 -18.46 18.48
N THR A 38 3.70 -19.10 19.62
CA THR A 38 3.31 -20.51 19.67
C THR A 38 1.84 -20.70 19.32
N SER A 39 0.95 -19.84 19.80
CA SER A 39 -0.48 -19.79 19.47
C SER A 39 -1.03 -18.38 19.62
N VAL A 40 -2.15 -18.08 18.96
CA VAL A 40 -2.83 -16.78 19.05
C VAL A 40 -4.31 -16.98 19.32
N GLU A 41 -4.84 -16.31 20.34
CA GLU A 41 -6.27 -16.23 20.64
C GLU A 41 -6.65 -14.74 20.78
N VAL A 42 -7.61 -14.28 19.98
CA VAL A 42 -8.25 -12.97 20.14
C VAL A 42 -9.67 -13.18 20.59
N GLN A 43 -9.95 -12.89 21.85
CA GLN A 43 -11.23 -13.21 22.49
C GLN A 43 -12.40 -12.39 21.93
N SER A 44 -13.60 -12.96 22.00
CA SER A 44 -14.84 -12.26 21.61
C SER A 44 -14.98 -10.91 22.34
N GLY A 45 -15.38 -9.88 21.59
CA GLY A 45 -15.46 -8.50 22.08
C GLY A 45 -14.13 -7.74 22.15
N ALA A 46 -12.98 -8.41 22.09
CA ALA A 46 -11.67 -7.75 22.04
C ALA A 46 -11.37 -7.20 20.63
N THR A 47 -10.61 -6.11 20.56
CA THR A 47 -10.08 -5.56 19.29
C THR A 47 -8.57 -5.42 19.38
N LEU A 48 -7.85 -6.37 18.78
CA LEU A 48 -6.41 -6.32 18.64
C LEU A 48 -6.02 -5.30 17.58
N THR A 49 -5.23 -4.30 18.00
CA THR A 49 -4.62 -3.27 17.15
C THR A 49 -3.13 -3.20 17.43
N PHE A 50 -2.39 -2.51 16.55
CA PHE A 50 -0.94 -2.42 16.63
C PHE A 50 -0.50 -0.96 16.63
N LEU A 51 0.50 -0.64 17.45
CA LEU A 51 1.22 0.62 17.35
C LEU A 51 2.25 0.51 16.20
N LYS A 52 2.30 1.52 15.33
CA LYS A 52 3.30 1.59 14.26
C LYS A 52 4.71 1.62 14.88
N ASN A 53 5.61 0.83 14.32
CA ASN A 53 7.04 1.03 14.54
C ASN A 53 7.54 2.22 13.70
N GLU A 54 8.81 2.60 13.86
CA GLU A 54 9.40 3.75 13.16
C GLU A 54 9.37 3.62 11.62
N GLN A 55 9.29 2.39 11.13
CA GLN A 55 9.29 2.04 9.70
C GLN A 55 7.88 1.85 9.14
N ASN A 56 6.85 1.93 9.99
CA ASN A 56 5.47 1.58 9.67
C ASN A 56 5.38 0.26 8.88
N THR A 57 6.07 -0.78 9.33
CA THR A 57 6.05 -2.07 8.62
C THR A 57 4.64 -2.66 8.61
N PRO A 58 4.33 -3.53 7.63
CA PRO A 58 3.18 -4.42 7.75
C PRO A 58 3.27 -5.33 8.99
N VAL A 59 2.13 -5.89 9.38
CA VAL A 59 2.06 -6.85 10.47
C VAL A 59 2.23 -8.27 9.93
N THR A 60 3.18 -9.02 10.46
CA THR A 60 3.33 -10.46 10.19
C THR A 60 3.18 -11.23 11.50
N ILE A 61 2.23 -12.16 11.52
CA ILE A 61 2.01 -13.07 12.64
C ILE A 61 2.35 -14.48 12.16
N LEU A 62 3.41 -15.07 12.72
CA LEU A 62 3.76 -16.46 12.52
C LEU A 62 3.40 -17.25 13.78
N ALA A 63 2.60 -18.31 13.64
CA ALA A 63 2.20 -19.18 14.74
C ALA A 63 2.62 -20.63 14.46
N SER A 64 3.28 -21.30 15.41
CA SER A 64 3.58 -22.73 15.28
C SER A 64 2.35 -23.62 15.54
N GLY A 65 1.34 -23.08 16.22
CA GLY A 65 0.07 -23.72 16.53
C GLY A 65 -1.12 -22.85 16.10
N ASP A 66 -2.27 -23.07 16.74
CA ASP A 66 -3.55 -22.52 16.28
C ASP A 66 -3.65 -21.00 16.44
N VAL A 67 -4.35 -20.38 15.49
CA VAL A 67 -4.78 -18.98 15.54
C VAL A 67 -6.31 -18.93 15.57
N VAL A 68 -6.88 -18.45 16.67
CA VAL A 68 -8.32 -18.33 16.88
C VAL A 68 -8.69 -16.85 17.04
N ILE A 69 -9.59 -16.37 16.18
CA ILE A 69 -10.02 -14.96 16.13
C ILE A 69 -11.53 -14.91 16.35
N ASP A 70 -11.95 -14.81 17.61
CA ASP A 70 -13.34 -14.60 18.01
C ASP A 70 -13.69 -13.11 18.10
N GLY A 71 -12.71 -12.27 18.43
CA GLY A 71 -12.78 -10.81 18.41
C GLY A 71 -12.42 -10.21 17.05
N THR A 72 -11.83 -9.03 17.07
CA THR A 72 -11.39 -8.31 15.86
C THR A 72 -9.88 -8.12 15.85
N ILE A 73 -9.22 -8.40 14.74
CA ILE A 73 -7.89 -7.86 14.42
C ILE A 73 -8.08 -6.70 13.44
N SER A 74 -7.54 -5.52 13.76
CA SER A 74 -7.65 -4.36 12.88
C SER A 74 -6.28 -3.71 12.62
N VAL A 75 -5.96 -3.60 11.34
CA VAL A 75 -4.90 -2.76 10.77
C VAL A 75 -5.51 -1.65 9.91
N SER A 76 -6.75 -1.23 10.18
CA SER A 76 -7.45 -0.24 9.33
C SER A 76 -6.83 1.17 9.46
N GLY A 77 -6.89 1.94 8.37
CA GLY A 77 -6.54 3.36 8.37
C GLY A 77 -7.61 4.21 9.07
N LYS A 78 -7.20 5.38 9.56
CA LYS A 78 -8.06 6.34 10.26
C LYS A 78 -8.68 7.34 9.29
N ALA A 79 -9.82 7.89 9.69
CA ALA A 79 -10.45 8.99 8.97
C ALA A 79 -9.61 10.27 9.08
N GLY A 80 -9.62 11.09 8.03
CA GLY A 80 -9.13 12.46 8.13
C GLY A 80 -10.06 13.33 8.97
N ASN A 81 -9.56 14.47 9.44
CA ASN A 81 -10.35 15.44 10.20
C ASN A 81 -9.97 16.87 9.81
N ASN A 82 -10.92 17.64 9.26
CA ASN A 82 -10.68 18.99 8.76
C ASN A 82 -9.44 19.04 7.86
N MET A 83 -8.33 19.63 8.28
CA MET A 83 -7.06 19.63 7.52
C MET A 83 -6.10 18.51 7.92
N ILE A 84 -6.33 17.82 9.03
CA ILE A 84 -5.44 16.78 9.55
C ILE A 84 -5.69 15.47 8.76
N PRO A 85 -4.67 14.93 8.09
CA PRO A 85 -4.81 13.70 7.32
C PRO A 85 -5.10 12.50 8.22
N GLY A 86 -5.86 11.54 7.69
CA GLY A 86 -6.06 10.27 8.36
C GLY A 86 -4.77 9.46 8.36
N GLU A 87 -4.35 8.97 9.51
CA GLU A 87 -3.21 8.06 9.61
C GLU A 87 -3.52 6.73 8.91
N GLY A 88 -2.61 6.23 8.08
CA GLY A 88 -2.68 4.88 7.53
C GLY A 88 -2.58 3.82 8.64
N GLY A 89 -3.06 2.61 8.38
CA GLY A 89 -2.81 1.48 9.28
C GLY A 89 -1.34 1.02 9.22
N PRO A 90 -0.91 0.08 10.08
CA PRO A 90 0.41 -0.57 9.97
C PRO A 90 0.68 -1.08 8.55
N GLY A 91 1.75 -0.61 7.90
CA GLY A 91 2.07 -0.94 6.50
C GLY A 91 1.25 -0.18 5.44
N GLY A 92 0.29 0.64 5.84
CA GLY A 92 -0.51 1.52 4.97
C GLY A 92 -0.07 2.98 5.08
N PHE A 93 -0.56 3.83 4.17
CA PHE A 93 -0.07 5.19 4.00
C PHE A 93 -1.07 6.26 4.47
N ASP A 94 -0.57 7.40 4.91
CA ASP A 94 -1.38 8.49 5.45
C ASP A 94 -2.12 9.27 4.35
N GLY A 95 -3.24 9.90 4.70
CA GLY A 95 -4.01 10.76 3.80
C GLY A 95 -3.30 12.08 3.48
N GLY A 96 -3.85 12.84 2.53
CA GLY A 96 -3.36 14.16 2.16
C GLY A 96 -3.95 15.26 3.04
N VAL A 97 -3.14 16.24 3.41
CA VAL A 97 -3.57 17.44 4.14
C VAL A 97 -4.61 18.22 3.31
N GLY A 98 -5.68 18.68 3.96
CA GLY A 98 -6.68 19.53 3.33
C GLY A 98 -6.10 20.89 2.93
N GLY A 99 -6.58 21.48 1.83
CA GLY A 99 -6.07 22.75 1.33
C GLY A 99 -6.36 23.91 2.29
N ALA A 100 -5.37 24.75 2.55
CA ALA A 100 -5.59 26.04 3.21
C ALA A 100 -6.47 26.95 2.33
N PRO A 101 -6.98 28.08 2.82
CA PRO A 101 -7.84 28.97 2.03
C PRO A 101 -7.19 29.33 0.69
N ALA A 102 -7.92 29.08 -0.40
CA ALA A 102 -7.46 29.23 -1.78
C ALA A 102 -6.18 28.48 -2.17
N ALA A 103 -5.82 27.42 -1.43
CA ALA A 103 -4.69 26.55 -1.70
C ALA A 103 -5.15 25.13 -2.06
N ASP A 104 -4.35 24.47 -2.89
CA ASP A 104 -4.60 23.09 -3.28
C ASP A 104 -4.51 22.15 -2.08
N GLY A 105 -5.35 21.12 -2.08
CA GLY A 105 -5.18 19.99 -1.19
C GLY A 105 -3.89 19.24 -1.51
N LYS A 106 -3.31 18.58 -0.53
CA LYS A 106 -2.11 17.76 -0.72
C LYS A 106 -2.48 16.37 -1.20
N ARG A 107 -1.56 15.76 -1.94
CA ARG A 107 -1.66 14.36 -2.33
C ARG A 107 -1.64 13.47 -1.08
N GLY A 108 -2.39 12.37 -1.11
CA GLY A 108 -2.21 11.29 -0.14
C GLY A 108 -0.87 10.58 -0.31
N GLU A 109 -0.41 9.93 0.75
CA GLU A 109 0.84 9.18 0.74
C GLU A 109 0.66 7.79 0.09
N GLY A 110 1.78 7.22 -0.33
CA GLY A 110 1.86 5.89 -0.92
C GLY A 110 1.89 5.86 -2.46
N PRO A 111 2.23 4.70 -3.07
CA PRO A 111 2.44 4.57 -4.51
C PRO A 111 1.22 5.02 -5.33
N GLY A 112 0.02 4.77 -4.81
CA GLY A 112 -1.25 5.15 -5.41
C GLY A 112 -1.97 6.28 -4.66
N GLY A 113 -1.26 7.12 -3.91
CA GLY A 113 -1.88 8.21 -3.15
C GLY A 113 -2.75 9.12 -4.00
N GLY A 114 -3.95 9.44 -3.49
CA GLY A 114 -4.93 10.23 -4.22
C GLY A 114 -4.44 11.65 -4.46
N VAL A 115 -4.64 12.19 -5.66
CA VAL A 115 -4.29 13.57 -6.00
C VAL A 115 -5.15 14.56 -5.20
N GLY A 116 -4.54 15.64 -4.75
CA GLY A 116 -5.25 16.72 -4.05
C GLY A 116 -6.17 17.52 -4.98
N GLY A 117 -7.29 18.01 -4.45
CA GLY A 117 -8.21 18.86 -5.18
C GLY A 117 -7.67 20.28 -5.38
N LYS A 118 -8.04 20.92 -6.50
CA LYS A 118 -7.60 22.29 -6.79
C LYS A 118 -8.25 23.29 -5.84
N GLY A 119 -7.43 24.08 -5.16
CA GLY A 119 -7.86 25.22 -4.37
C GLY A 119 -8.12 26.42 -5.26
N LEU A 120 -9.10 27.23 -4.86
CA LEU A 120 -9.42 28.46 -5.58
C LEU A 120 -9.72 29.61 -4.64
N ASN A 121 -9.28 30.79 -5.06
CA ASN A 121 -9.90 32.03 -4.63
C ASN A 121 -11.25 32.19 -5.35
N ASN A 122 -12.21 31.29 -5.12
CA ASN A 122 -13.60 31.39 -5.56
C ASN A 122 -14.58 30.71 -4.57
N TYR A 123 -15.87 30.63 -4.93
CA TYR A 123 -16.96 30.04 -4.14
C TYR A 123 -16.83 28.51 -3.88
N ALA A 124 -16.04 27.79 -4.66
CA ALA A 124 -15.88 26.34 -4.48
C ALA A 124 -14.50 25.87 -4.94
N ALA A 125 -14.04 24.78 -4.35
CA ALA A 125 -12.78 24.12 -4.67
C ALA A 125 -13.02 22.66 -5.12
N GLY A 126 -12.04 22.10 -5.83
CA GLY A 126 -12.07 20.70 -6.25
C GLY A 126 -11.90 19.76 -5.05
N SER A 127 -12.51 18.58 -5.12
CA SER A 127 -12.35 17.56 -4.08
C SER A 127 -11.10 16.71 -4.31
N GLY A 128 -10.60 16.09 -3.24
CA GLY A 128 -9.49 15.14 -3.31
C GLY A 128 -9.92 13.81 -3.94
N GLU A 129 -8.99 13.18 -4.64
CA GLU A 129 -9.13 11.83 -5.18
C GLU A 129 -9.04 10.77 -4.09
N GLY A 130 -9.70 9.62 -4.27
CA GLY A 130 -9.48 8.46 -3.41
C GLY A 130 -8.07 7.90 -3.55
N GLY A 131 -7.57 7.23 -2.51
CA GLY A 131 -6.34 6.46 -2.60
C GLY A 131 -6.53 5.20 -3.46
N ALA A 132 -5.48 4.79 -4.17
CA ALA A 132 -5.45 3.56 -4.96
C ALA A 132 -4.74 2.41 -4.21
N TYR A 133 -5.11 1.18 -4.57
CA TYR A 133 -4.39 -0.06 -4.28
C TYR A 133 -4.77 -1.12 -5.33
N ALA A 134 -5.79 -1.95 -5.13
CA ALA A 134 -6.13 -2.99 -6.11
C ALA A 134 -6.63 -2.45 -7.46
N GLY A 135 -7.06 -1.19 -7.50
CA GLY A 135 -7.38 -0.42 -8.69
C GLY A 135 -7.18 1.07 -8.38
N SER A 136 -7.52 1.93 -9.34
CA SER A 136 -7.51 3.38 -9.15
C SER A 136 -8.47 3.82 -8.04
N GLY A 137 -8.12 4.91 -7.37
CA GLY A 137 -9.07 5.64 -6.53
C GLY A 137 -10.19 6.24 -7.37
N GLY A 138 -11.31 6.55 -6.74
CA GLY A 138 -12.35 7.34 -7.39
C GLY A 138 -11.88 8.77 -7.60
N ASP A 139 -12.30 9.40 -8.69
CA ASP A 139 -12.00 10.81 -8.95
C ASP A 139 -12.69 11.71 -7.91
N GLY A 140 -12.01 12.80 -7.55
CA GLY A 140 -12.60 13.88 -6.78
C GLY A 140 -13.62 14.66 -7.61
N TYR A 141 -14.70 15.12 -6.99
CA TYR A 141 -15.66 15.98 -7.68
C TYR A 141 -15.03 17.29 -8.17
N THR A 142 -15.26 17.59 -9.45
CA THR A 142 -14.89 18.85 -10.11
C THR A 142 -16.06 19.81 -10.07
N TYR A 143 -15.90 20.97 -9.41
CA TYR A 143 -17.00 21.94 -9.27
C TYR A 143 -17.13 22.88 -10.47
N PHE A 144 -16.00 23.39 -10.94
CA PHE A 144 -15.88 24.24 -12.14
C PHE A 144 -14.68 23.78 -12.96
N SER A 145 -14.58 24.18 -14.23
CA SER A 145 -13.44 23.85 -15.10
C SER A 145 -12.09 24.36 -14.56
N ASN A 146 -12.09 25.43 -13.75
CA ASN A 146 -10.91 25.94 -13.06
C ASN A 146 -10.75 25.40 -11.63
N ALA A 147 -11.68 24.56 -11.15
CA ALA A 147 -11.67 23.89 -9.85
C ALA A 147 -11.68 22.36 -10.01
N PRO A 148 -10.73 21.76 -10.77
CA PRO A 148 -10.71 20.32 -10.98
C PRO A 148 -10.51 19.57 -9.66
N GLY A 149 -11.24 18.46 -9.52
CA GLY A 149 -10.97 17.47 -8.50
C GLY A 149 -9.68 16.71 -8.82
N GLY A 150 -9.09 16.09 -7.80
CA GLY A 150 -7.97 15.17 -7.99
C GLY A 150 -8.38 13.97 -8.84
N SER A 151 -7.50 13.53 -9.72
CA SER A 151 -7.68 12.35 -10.58
C SER A 151 -6.32 11.79 -11.01
N GLY A 152 -6.29 10.51 -11.38
CA GLY A 152 -5.14 9.89 -12.04
C GLY A 152 -4.29 8.97 -11.16
N SER A 153 -4.74 8.60 -9.95
CA SER A 153 -4.11 7.55 -9.15
C SER A 153 -4.21 6.19 -9.87
N VAL A 154 -3.14 5.40 -9.76
CA VAL A 154 -3.04 4.08 -10.39
C VAL A 154 -2.89 3.02 -9.31
N GLY A 155 -3.59 1.90 -9.51
CA GLY A 155 -3.48 0.74 -8.62
C GLY A 155 -2.07 0.14 -8.59
N TYR A 156 -1.73 -0.51 -7.48
CA TYR A 156 -0.50 -1.24 -7.26
C TYR A 156 -0.72 -2.51 -6.43
N GLY A 157 0.35 -3.25 -6.20
CA GLY A 157 0.27 -4.55 -5.56
C GLY A 157 -0.48 -5.57 -6.40
N ASN A 158 -0.69 -6.76 -5.83
CA ASN A 158 -1.10 -7.91 -6.61
C ASN A 158 -1.90 -8.91 -5.80
N GLU A 159 -2.57 -9.80 -6.52
CA GLU A 159 -3.43 -10.84 -5.95
C GLU A 159 -2.74 -11.79 -4.98
N ARG A 160 -1.41 -11.95 -5.05
CA ARG A 160 -0.65 -12.78 -4.10
C ARG A 160 -0.32 -12.05 -2.80
N ILE A 161 -0.47 -10.72 -2.76
CA ILE A 161 -0.13 -9.85 -1.61
C ILE A 161 1.35 -9.97 -1.28
N ILE A 162 2.17 -9.94 -2.34
CA ILE A 162 3.60 -10.06 -2.19
C ILE A 162 4.33 -9.02 -3.05
N PRO A 163 5.06 -8.07 -2.44
CA PRO A 163 5.26 -7.93 -1.01
C PRO A 163 3.98 -7.51 -0.28
N LEU A 164 3.97 -7.81 1.02
CA LEU A 164 2.93 -7.35 1.93
C LEU A 164 3.03 -5.82 2.08
N ILE A 165 1.94 -5.12 1.75
CA ILE A 165 1.87 -3.66 1.77
C ILE A 165 0.42 -3.20 1.82
N GLY A 166 0.18 -2.10 2.53
CA GLY A 166 -1.14 -1.52 2.71
C GLY A 166 -1.56 -0.63 1.53
N GLY A 167 -2.77 -0.11 1.66
CA GLY A 167 -3.38 0.84 0.73
C GLY A 167 -2.83 2.24 0.89
N SER A 168 -2.96 3.04 -0.17
CA SER A 168 -2.54 4.44 -0.18
C SER A 168 -3.59 5.35 0.44
N GLY A 169 -3.16 6.51 0.94
CA GLY A 169 -4.07 7.54 1.46
C GLY A 169 -4.81 8.28 0.35
N GLY A 170 -5.99 8.82 0.68
CA GLY A 170 -6.73 9.72 -0.21
C GLY A 170 -6.13 11.12 -0.25
N GLY A 171 -6.39 11.88 -1.31
CA GLY A 171 -5.97 13.28 -1.44
C GLY A 171 -6.81 14.23 -0.59
N GLY A 172 -6.23 15.34 -0.16
CA GLY A 172 -6.98 16.43 0.47
C GLY A 172 -7.80 17.20 -0.56
N GLY A 173 -8.97 17.69 -0.18
CA GLY A 173 -9.73 18.65 -0.98
C GLY A 173 -9.06 20.04 -0.99
N GLY A 174 -9.33 20.83 -2.02
CA GLY A 174 -8.83 22.20 -2.11
C GLY A 174 -9.56 23.14 -1.15
N GLY A 175 -8.88 24.19 -0.70
CA GLY A 175 -9.50 25.27 0.07
C GLY A 175 -10.12 26.34 -0.84
N ALA A 176 -11.11 27.05 -0.30
CA ALA A 176 -11.87 28.09 -0.98
C ALA A 176 -11.57 29.49 -0.39
N ARG A 177 -12.17 30.56 -0.94
CA ARG A 177 -12.14 31.90 -0.28
C ARG A 177 -12.75 31.81 1.12
N TRP A 178 -12.60 32.85 1.94
CA TRP A 178 -13.41 32.91 3.17
C TRP A 178 -12.68 32.44 4.44
N GLY A 179 -11.41 32.05 4.34
CA GLY A 179 -10.79 31.27 5.41
C GLY A 179 -11.22 29.79 5.38
N ARG A 180 -11.70 29.28 4.24
CA ARG A 180 -12.26 27.94 4.13
C ARG A 180 -11.24 26.91 3.71
N VAL A 181 -11.15 25.88 4.53
CA VAL A 181 -10.21 24.78 4.34
C VAL A 181 -10.88 23.62 3.61
N GLY A 182 -10.11 22.90 2.81
CA GLY A 182 -10.53 21.62 2.25
C GLY A 182 -10.48 20.51 3.30
N GLY A 183 -11.30 19.49 3.10
CA GLY A 183 -11.27 18.27 3.92
C GLY A 183 -10.02 17.44 3.60
N ALA A 184 -9.39 16.88 4.63
CA ALA A 184 -8.22 16.04 4.51
C ALA A 184 -8.58 14.64 4.03
N GLY A 185 -7.64 13.97 3.36
CA GLY A 185 -7.80 12.61 2.90
C GLY A 185 -7.81 11.59 4.04
N GLY A 186 -8.49 10.47 3.83
CA GLY A 186 -8.47 9.32 4.73
C GLY A 186 -7.20 8.48 4.58
N GLY A 187 -6.72 7.89 5.66
CA GLY A 187 -5.54 7.02 5.65
C GLY A 187 -5.84 5.66 4.99
N GLY A 188 -4.87 5.11 4.27
CA GLY A 188 -4.97 3.79 3.66
C GLY A 188 -4.99 2.66 4.70
N GLY A 189 -5.71 1.58 4.39
CA GLY A 189 -5.72 0.37 5.20
C GLY A 189 -4.34 -0.25 5.28
N GLY A 190 -3.96 -0.75 6.45
CA GLY A 190 -2.70 -1.44 6.68
C GLY A 190 -2.62 -2.82 6.02
N ALA A 191 -1.52 -3.52 6.24
CA ALA A 191 -1.32 -4.86 5.70
C ALA A 191 -0.97 -5.87 6.79
N ILE A 192 -1.57 -7.04 6.69
CA ILE A 192 -1.37 -8.13 7.63
C ILE A 192 -1.21 -9.48 6.92
N LEU A 193 -0.20 -10.22 7.35
CA LEU A 193 -0.02 -11.64 7.08
C LEU A 193 -0.22 -12.42 8.38
N ILE A 194 -1.01 -13.48 8.33
CA ILE A 194 -1.15 -14.44 9.43
C ILE A 194 -0.84 -15.83 8.87
N ALA A 195 0.16 -16.49 9.44
CA ALA A 195 0.58 -17.84 9.07
C ALA A 195 0.47 -18.78 10.27
N SER A 196 -0.13 -19.95 10.09
CA SER A 196 -0.18 -21.00 11.12
C SER A 196 0.21 -22.35 10.56
N SER A 197 1.12 -23.06 11.25
CA SER A 197 1.48 -24.44 10.92
C SER A 197 0.34 -25.44 11.19
N THR A 198 -0.76 -25.03 11.81
CA THR A 198 -1.91 -25.91 12.10
C THR A 198 -3.19 -25.33 11.50
N SER A 199 -3.82 -24.36 12.14
CA SER A 199 -5.11 -23.82 11.70
C SER A 199 -5.25 -22.33 11.99
N ILE A 200 -6.03 -21.67 11.13
CA ILE A 200 -6.56 -20.34 11.36
C ILE A 200 -8.09 -20.46 11.41
N THR A 201 -8.70 -19.99 12.49
CA THR A 201 -10.15 -19.92 12.67
C THR A 201 -10.59 -18.47 12.81
N VAL A 202 -11.38 -17.97 11.86
CA VAL A 202 -11.90 -16.59 11.87
C VAL A 202 -13.41 -16.61 12.17
N ASN A 203 -13.77 -16.38 13.43
CA ASN A 203 -15.17 -16.28 13.87
C ASN A 203 -15.65 -14.82 13.96
N GLY A 204 -14.77 -13.93 14.42
CA GLY A 204 -15.00 -12.49 14.50
C GLY A 204 -14.61 -11.76 13.22
N ALA A 205 -13.59 -10.88 13.27
CA ALA A 205 -13.21 -10.07 12.11
C ALA A 205 -11.71 -9.83 11.93
N ILE A 206 -11.28 -9.71 10.67
CA ILE A 206 -9.97 -9.17 10.27
C ILE A 206 -10.20 -7.99 9.34
N LEU A 207 -9.73 -6.80 9.75
CA LEU A 207 -10.03 -5.53 9.09
C LEU A 207 -8.77 -4.79 8.65
N ALA A 208 -8.66 -4.51 7.36
CA ALA A 208 -7.65 -3.67 6.74
C ALA A 208 -8.33 -2.60 5.89
N LYS A 209 -9.28 -1.85 6.48
CA LYS A 209 -10.10 -0.88 5.74
C LYS A 209 -9.39 0.45 5.56
N GLY A 210 -9.67 1.13 4.47
CA GLY A 210 -9.31 2.53 4.28
C GLY A 210 -10.16 3.45 5.14
N GLY A 211 -9.57 4.55 5.60
CA GLY A 211 -10.22 5.61 6.34
C GLY A 211 -11.06 6.52 5.45
N ARG A 212 -12.11 7.12 6.02
CA ARG A 212 -12.96 8.10 5.32
C ARG A 212 -12.23 9.44 5.17
N GLY A 213 -12.36 10.09 4.01
CA GLY A 213 -11.93 11.48 3.82
C GLY A 213 -12.83 12.45 4.60
N ALA A 214 -12.27 13.53 5.13
CA ALA A 214 -13.01 14.55 5.85
C ALA A 214 -13.91 15.35 4.91
N ASP A 215 -15.04 15.80 5.43
CA ASP A 215 -15.90 16.74 4.73
C ASP A 215 -15.21 18.12 4.62
N GLY A 216 -15.50 18.87 3.56
CA GLY A 216 -15.03 20.24 3.43
C GLY A 216 -15.71 21.20 4.43
N ALA A 217 -15.14 22.39 4.61
CA ALA A 217 -15.71 23.39 5.52
C ALA A 217 -17.21 23.66 5.26
N ASN A 218 -17.96 23.76 6.36
CA ASN A 218 -19.42 23.76 6.48
C ASN A 218 -20.00 25.19 6.48
N ASN A 219 -20.41 25.68 5.30
CA ASN A 219 -20.72 27.09 5.10
C ASN A 219 -21.22 27.41 3.67
N ASP A 220 -21.76 28.60 3.41
CA ASP A 220 -22.27 29.02 2.08
C ASP A 220 -21.25 28.96 0.92
N ASP A 221 -19.93 28.85 1.18
CA ASP A 221 -18.92 28.49 0.17
C ASP A 221 -18.22 27.16 0.52
N ASN A 222 -17.80 26.42 -0.52
CA ASN A 222 -17.59 24.99 -0.40
C ASN A 222 -16.11 24.61 -0.56
N GLY A 223 -15.41 24.39 0.56
CA GLY A 223 -14.11 23.69 0.54
C GLY A 223 -14.29 22.27 0.00
N GLY A 224 -13.35 21.78 -0.80
CA GLY A 224 -13.42 20.44 -1.38
C GLY A 224 -13.44 19.35 -0.31
N GLY A 225 -14.20 18.28 -0.52
CA GLY A 225 -14.15 17.10 0.34
C GLY A 225 -12.84 16.33 0.14
N GLY A 226 -12.32 15.71 1.19
CA GLY A 226 -11.15 14.84 1.11
C GLY A 226 -11.49 13.49 0.49
N GLY A 227 -10.55 12.87 -0.23
CA GLY A 227 -10.71 11.52 -0.75
C GLY A 227 -10.58 10.45 0.33
N GLY A 228 -11.27 9.32 0.16
CA GLY A 228 -11.15 8.16 1.04
C GLY A 228 -9.83 7.40 0.81
N GLY A 229 -9.26 6.82 1.86
CA GLY A 229 -8.08 5.96 1.75
C GLY A 229 -8.41 4.61 1.11
N ALA A 230 -7.46 4.01 0.40
CA ALA A 230 -7.63 2.68 -0.18
C ALA A 230 -7.74 1.60 0.90
N GLY A 231 -8.39 0.49 0.59
CA GLY A 231 -8.30 -0.73 1.40
C GLY A 231 -6.87 -1.28 1.43
N GLY A 232 -6.55 -2.02 2.48
CA GLY A 232 -5.23 -2.62 2.72
C GLY A 232 -5.08 -4.04 2.21
N ALA A 233 -4.21 -4.82 2.84
CA ALA A 233 -3.92 -6.19 2.41
C ALA A 233 -4.06 -7.21 3.54
N ILE A 234 -4.75 -8.33 3.28
CA ILE A 234 -4.90 -9.43 4.24
C ILE A 234 -4.47 -10.72 3.56
N ARG A 235 -3.40 -11.35 4.05
CA ARG A 235 -2.90 -12.65 3.58
C ARG A 235 -2.98 -13.67 4.71
N LEU A 236 -3.68 -14.78 4.51
CA LEU A 236 -3.73 -15.89 5.47
C LEU A 236 -3.08 -17.13 4.85
N VAL A 237 -2.19 -17.80 5.57
CA VAL A 237 -1.50 -19.02 5.11
C VAL A 237 -1.58 -20.11 6.19
N THR A 238 -2.21 -21.25 5.91
CA THR A 238 -2.38 -22.29 6.94
C THR A 238 -2.64 -23.69 6.39
N ASN A 239 -2.54 -24.73 7.22
CA ASN A 239 -3.00 -26.06 6.80
C ASN A 239 -4.54 -26.12 6.78
N ALA A 240 -5.23 -25.60 7.80
CA ALA A 240 -6.69 -25.62 7.88
C ALA A 240 -7.28 -24.23 8.13
N LEU A 241 -8.09 -23.73 7.18
CA LEU A 241 -8.81 -22.46 7.34
C LEU A 241 -10.28 -22.69 7.70
N ASN A 242 -10.70 -22.15 8.84
CA ASN A 242 -12.04 -22.34 9.40
C ASN A 242 -12.69 -20.98 9.79
N GLY A 243 -13.97 -21.04 10.17
CA GLY A 243 -14.73 -19.89 10.65
C GLY A 243 -15.28 -19.00 9.53
N ASN A 244 -16.47 -18.45 9.76
CA ASN A 244 -17.24 -17.65 8.79
C ASN A 244 -17.33 -16.17 9.17
N GLY A 245 -16.41 -15.70 10.01
CA GLY A 245 -16.25 -14.30 10.39
C GLY A 245 -15.89 -13.39 9.21
N THR A 246 -15.90 -12.09 9.46
CA THR A 246 -15.68 -11.06 8.44
C THR A 246 -14.19 -10.91 8.10
N ILE A 247 -13.85 -10.90 6.82
CA ILE A 247 -12.52 -10.49 6.35
C ILE A 247 -12.73 -9.35 5.37
N SER A 248 -12.22 -8.16 5.69
CA SER A 248 -12.49 -6.98 4.88
C SER A 248 -11.30 -6.03 4.73
N ALA A 249 -11.01 -5.71 3.48
CA ALA A 249 -10.05 -4.69 3.06
C ALA A 249 -10.76 -3.68 2.14
N ALA A 250 -11.93 -3.18 2.55
CA ALA A 250 -12.70 -2.21 1.77
C ALA A 250 -12.02 -0.83 1.77
N GLY A 251 -12.16 -0.09 0.66
CA GLY A 251 -11.77 1.31 0.59
C GLY A 251 -12.66 2.21 1.45
N GLY A 252 -12.13 3.35 1.85
CA GLY A 252 -12.85 4.39 2.59
C GLY A 252 -13.70 5.25 1.68
N ALA A 253 -14.78 5.81 2.22
CA ALA A 253 -15.59 6.79 1.49
C ALA A 253 -14.86 8.14 1.38
N GLY A 254 -15.07 8.87 0.29
CA GLY A 254 -14.71 10.29 0.24
C GLY A 254 -15.62 11.14 1.12
N GLY A 255 -15.09 12.26 1.59
CA GLY A 255 -15.83 13.28 2.33
C GLY A 255 -16.68 14.14 1.40
N PHE A 256 -17.75 14.71 1.92
CA PHE A 256 -18.68 15.54 1.17
C PHE A 256 -18.20 16.99 1.07
N LEU A 257 -18.52 17.64 -0.05
CA LEU A 257 -18.67 19.10 -0.12
C LEU A 257 -20.03 19.47 0.51
N TYR A 258 -20.10 20.62 1.18
CA TYR A 258 -21.34 21.11 1.78
C TYR A 258 -22.43 21.36 0.69
N GLN A 259 -23.69 21.07 1.04
CA GLN A 259 -24.95 21.22 0.27
C GLN A 259 -25.42 20.09 -0.67
N SER A 260 -24.65 19.01 -0.92
CA SER A 260 -25.19 17.86 -1.68
C SER A 260 -24.38 16.57 -1.49
N ASN A 261 -25.07 15.45 -1.32
CA ASN A 261 -24.48 14.11 -1.27
C ASN A 261 -23.79 13.70 -2.60
N ASN A 262 -23.99 14.47 -3.67
CA ASN A 262 -23.43 14.19 -5.00
C ASN A 262 -22.06 14.84 -5.21
N TYR A 263 -21.65 15.78 -4.37
CA TYR A 263 -20.37 16.47 -4.47
C TYR A 263 -19.46 15.95 -3.36
N LYS A 264 -18.52 15.08 -3.71
CA LYS A 264 -17.65 14.46 -2.72
C LYS A 264 -16.25 14.18 -3.26
N GLY A 265 -15.32 13.99 -2.34
CA GLY A 265 -14.06 13.34 -2.63
C GLY A 265 -14.27 11.94 -3.20
N GLY A 266 -13.25 11.48 -3.90
CA GLY A 266 -13.20 10.15 -4.44
C GLY A 266 -13.25 9.10 -3.33
N ASN A 267 -13.96 8.00 -3.57
CA ASN A 267 -13.85 6.82 -2.70
C ASN A 267 -12.48 6.16 -2.91
N GLY A 268 -11.85 5.68 -1.84
CA GLY A 268 -10.66 4.86 -1.96
C GLY A 268 -10.96 3.54 -2.65
N SER A 269 -9.99 3.01 -3.39
CA SER A 269 -10.14 1.72 -4.06
C SER A 269 -10.26 0.59 -3.04
N ALA A 270 -10.76 -0.56 -3.51
CA ALA A 270 -10.69 -1.78 -2.71
C ALA A 270 -9.23 -2.20 -2.46
N GLY A 271 -9.04 -2.97 -1.38
CA GLY A 271 -7.78 -3.60 -1.03
C GLY A 271 -7.60 -4.98 -1.65
N ARG A 272 -6.76 -5.83 -1.05
CA ARG A 272 -6.54 -7.20 -1.52
C ARG A 272 -6.64 -8.20 -0.38
N ILE A 273 -7.25 -9.35 -0.66
CA ILE A 273 -7.39 -10.45 0.30
C ILE A 273 -6.91 -11.75 -0.37
N ARG A 274 -6.01 -12.47 0.28
CA ARG A 274 -5.40 -13.72 -0.20
C ARG A 274 -5.56 -14.79 0.86
N LEU A 275 -6.16 -15.92 0.50
CA LEU A 275 -6.29 -17.09 1.38
C LEU A 275 -5.53 -18.27 0.79
N GLU A 276 -4.54 -18.75 1.53
CA GLU A 276 -3.71 -19.90 1.17
C GLU A 276 -3.92 -21.02 2.19
N TYR A 277 -4.46 -22.15 1.75
CA TYR A 277 -4.79 -23.25 2.65
C TYR A 277 -4.65 -24.63 2.00
N VAL A 278 -4.51 -25.67 2.82
CA VAL A 278 -4.57 -27.07 2.38
C VAL A 278 -6.01 -27.58 2.42
N THR A 279 -6.72 -27.33 3.52
CA THR A 279 -8.14 -27.65 3.68
C THR A 279 -8.91 -26.45 4.21
N THR A 280 -10.21 -26.37 3.92
CA THR A 280 -11.07 -25.32 4.47
C THR A 280 -12.49 -25.81 4.74
N ASN A 281 -13.06 -25.35 5.85
CA ASN A 281 -14.50 -25.45 6.16
C ASN A 281 -15.23 -24.10 6.04
N ARG A 282 -14.51 -23.04 5.62
CA ARG A 282 -15.09 -21.71 5.43
C ARG A 282 -15.93 -21.69 4.16
N THR A 283 -17.13 -21.13 4.27
CA THR A 283 -18.05 -20.90 3.13
C THR A 283 -18.35 -19.42 2.91
N ALA A 284 -18.04 -18.55 3.88
CA ALA A 284 -18.25 -17.11 3.76
C ALA A 284 -17.25 -16.45 2.81
N GLY A 285 -17.75 -15.54 1.97
CA GLY A 285 -16.92 -14.67 1.14
C GLY A 285 -16.14 -13.61 1.95
N THR A 286 -15.44 -12.74 1.22
CA THR A 286 -14.69 -11.60 1.77
C THR A 286 -15.04 -10.32 1.01
N ASN A 287 -14.68 -9.15 1.56
CA ASN A 287 -14.90 -7.87 0.88
C ASN A 287 -13.62 -7.01 0.85
N PRO A 288 -12.95 -6.86 -0.31
CA PRO A 288 -13.32 -7.36 -1.65
C PRO A 288 -13.21 -8.89 -1.78
N PRO A 289 -13.66 -9.50 -2.89
CA PRO A 289 -13.46 -10.93 -3.14
C PRO A 289 -11.99 -11.35 -3.00
N MET A 290 -11.76 -12.48 -2.34
CA MET A 290 -10.43 -13.03 -2.11
C MET A 290 -9.86 -13.70 -3.38
N SER A 291 -8.54 -13.75 -3.48
CA SER A 291 -7.84 -14.74 -4.31
C SER A 291 -7.48 -15.97 -3.45
N VAL A 292 -7.36 -17.14 -4.07
CA VAL A 292 -7.11 -18.42 -3.37
C VAL A 292 -5.88 -19.13 -3.94
N GLY A 293 -5.12 -19.84 -3.11
CA GLY A 293 -4.15 -20.84 -3.57
C GLY A 293 -3.70 -21.80 -2.48
N TYR A 294 -2.67 -22.57 -2.80
CA TYR A 294 -2.10 -23.56 -1.89
C TYR A 294 -1.17 -22.90 -0.86
N ALA A 295 -1.13 -23.47 0.35
CA ALA A 295 -0.17 -23.07 1.37
C ALA A 295 1.26 -23.46 0.94
N LEU A 296 1.98 -22.49 0.36
CA LEU A 296 3.41 -22.55 0.05
C LEU A 296 4.20 -21.82 1.16
N SER A 297 5.54 -21.81 1.10
CA SER A 297 6.33 -21.06 2.09
C SER A 297 5.91 -19.58 2.15
N VAL A 298 6.06 -18.98 3.33
CA VAL A 298 5.67 -17.59 3.59
C VAL A 298 6.38 -16.60 2.64
N LEU A 299 7.63 -16.91 2.27
CA LEU A 299 8.49 -16.26 1.26
C LEU A 299 9.22 -17.35 0.43
N PRO A 300 9.41 -17.26 -0.90
CA PRO A 300 10.27 -18.18 -1.66
C PRO A 300 11.75 -17.77 -1.58
N PRO A 301 12.68 -18.72 -1.81
CA PRO A 301 14.09 -18.40 -2.00
C PRO A 301 14.35 -17.60 -3.29
N ASP A 302 15.44 -16.81 -3.30
CA ASP A 302 16.04 -16.13 -4.46
C ASP A 302 15.21 -15.03 -5.15
N MET A 303 14.57 -14.19 -4.36
CA MET A 303 13.69 -13.18 -4.90
C MET A 303 14.35 -11.98 -5.56
N PRO A 304 13.84 -11.53 -6.73
CA PRO A 304 14.30 -10.30 -7.32
C PRO A 304 13.99 -9.09 -6.45
N THR A 305 15.01 -8.28 -6.20
CA THR A 305 14.88 -7.00 -5.51
C THR A 305 15.38 -5.85 -6.37
N LEU A 306 14.82 -4.67 -6.13
CA LEU A 306 15.15 -3.37 -6.69
C LEU A 306 15.07 -2.34 -5.56
N LYS A 307 16.08 -1.48 -5.40
CA LYS A 307 16.17 -0.43 -4.39
C LYS A 307 16.73 0.85 -5.02
N ILE A 308 16.22 2.01 -4.62
CA ILE A 308 16.87 3.30 -4.88
C ILE A 308 17.97 3.48 -3.82
N VAL A 309 19.21 3.64 -4.26
CA VAL A 309 20.42 3.66 -3.40
C VAL A 309 20.87 5.08 -3.10
N SER A 310 20.77 6.00 -4.07
CA SER A 310 21.15 7.40 -3.86
C SER A 310 20.46 8.34 -4.84
N ILE A 311 20.28 9.59 -4.44
CA ILE A 311 19.75 10.68 -5.28
C ILE A 311 20.75 11.83 -5.20
N ALA A 312 21.20 12.34 -6.35
CA ALA A 312 22.22 13.39 -6.42
C ALA A 312 23.51 13.08 -5.63
N GLY A 313 23.89 11.80 -5.54
CA GLY A 313 25.05 11.34 -4.76
C GLY A 313 24.83 11.28 -3.24
N VAL A 314 23.64 11.61 -2.74
CA VAL A 314 23.26 11.42 -1.33
C VAL A 314 22.62 10.05 -1.18
N ASN A 315 23.19 9.21 -0.30
CA ASN A 315 22.66 7.88 -0.04
C ASN A 315 21.23 7.96 0.50
N ALA A 316 20.35 7.14 -0.06
CA ALA A 316 19.05 6.89 0.54
C ALA A 316 19.25 6.16 1.87
N PRO A 317 18.47 6.48 2.91
CA PRO A 317 18.50 5.72 4.15
C PRO A 317 18.14 4.25 3.89
N ASP A 318 18.58 3.36 4.78
CA ASP A 318 18.32 1.93 4.62
C ASP A 318 16.83 1.60 4.56
N VAL A 319 16.03 2.40 5.26
CA VAL A 319 14.56 2.37 5.22
C VAL A 319 14.02 3.79 4.99
N PRO A 320 13.70 4.15 3.74
CA PRO A 320 13.08 5.44 3.42
C PRO A 320 11.62 5.49 3.87
N LYS A 321 11.12 6.66 4.27
CA LYS A 321 9.74 6.87 4.75
C LYS A 321 8.77 7.25 3.65
N GLY A 322 9.23 7.93 2.59
CA GLY A 322 8.37 8.39 1.51
C GLY A 322 7.33 9.42 1.94
N ASP A 323 7.69 10.29 2.89
CA ASP A 323 6.85 11.36 3.44
C ASP A 323 7.18 12.71 2.77
N TYR A 324 6.16 13.43 2.29
CA TYR A 324 6.35 14.77 1.72
C TYR A 324 6.78 15.83 2.76
N ASN A 325 6.53 15.63 4.05
CA ASN A 325 6.83 16.61 5.11
C ASN A 325 8.16 16.32 5.81
N ALA A 326 8.70 15.11 5.68
CA ALA A 326 9.96 14.67 6.27
C ALA A 326 10.83 13.99 5.19
N PRO A 327 11.60 14.77 4.40
CA PRO A 327 12.35 14.22 3.29
C PRO A 327 13.45 13.27 3.78
N ASP A 328 13.46 12.05 3.24
CA ASP A 328 14.53 11.07 3.51
C ASP A 328 15.86 11.45 2.88
N VAL A 329 15.82 12.19 1.77
CA VAL A 329 17.00 12.71 1.06
C VAL A 329 16.77 14.18 0.75
N VAL A 330 17.72 15.02 1.15
CA VAL A 330 17.75 16.44 0.80
C VAL A 330 18.76 16.63 -0.32
N LEU A 331 18.31 17.20 -1.45
CA LEU A 331 19.19 17.47 -2.58
C LEU A 331 20.29 18.48 -2.20
N PRO A 332 21.55 18.25 -2.62
CA PRO A 332 22.63 19.23 -2.42
C PRO A 332 22.30 20.60 -3.02
N TYR A 333 22.79 21.66 -2.38
CA TYR A 333 22.63 23.02 -2.89
C TYR A 333 23.21 23.15 -4.30
N GLY A 334 22.46 23.76 -5.22
CA GLY A 334 22.85 23.91 -6.62
C GLY A 334 22.54 22.70 -7.51
N SER A 335 21.81 21.70 -7.01
CA SER A 335 21.31 20.60 -7.85
C SER A 335 20.48 21.14 -9.02
N THR A 336 20.83 20.72 -10.24
CA THR A 336 20.12 21.07 -11.47
C THR A 336 19.55 19.82 -12.13
N ASN A 337 18.44 19.95 -12.86
CA ASN A 337 17.92 18.84 -13.65
C ASN A 337 18.78 18.58 -14.91
N PRO A 338 18.89 17.32 -15.36
CA PRO A 338 18.37 16.11 -14.70
C PRO A 338 19.21 15.70 -13.46
N VAL A 339 18.53 15.15 -12.45
CA VAL A 339 19.14 14.69 -11.20
C VAL A 339 19.46 13.18 -11.31
N PRO A 340 20.70 12.75 -11.04
CA PRO A 340 21.05 11.34 -11.12
C PRO A 340 20.45 10.55 -9.93
N VAL A 341 19.70 9.51 -10.24
CA VAL A 341 19.13 8.54 -9.28
C VAL A 341 19.80 7.18 -9.50
N VAL A 342 20.47 6.67 -8.48
CA VAL A 342 21.11 5.35 -8.54
C VAL A 342 20.17 4.30 -7.99
N VAL A 343 19.95 3.22 -8.74
CA VAL A 343 19.21 2.03 -8.31
C VAL A 343 20.13 0.82 -8.27
N SER A 344 19.85 -0.13 -7.38
CA SER A 344 20.48 -1.45 -7.32
C SER A 344 19.42 -2.53 -7.40
N ALA A 345 19.74 -3.65 -8.05
CA ALA A 345 18.90 -4.81 -8.14
C ALA A 345 19.67 -6.10 -7.83
N VAL A 346 18.98 -7.08 -7.25
CA VAL A 346 19.47 -8.45 -7.01
C VAL A 346 18.50 -9.40 -7.68
N ASN A 347 19.00 -10.45 -8.32
CA ASN A 347 18.21 -11.43 -9.09
C ASN A 347 17.37 -10.80 -10.22
N VAL A 348 17.86 -9.70 -10.82
CA VAL A 348 17.28 -9.01 -11.99
C VAL A 348 18.33 -9.00 -13.12
N PRO A 349 17.95 -9.29 -14.38
CA PRO A 349 18.91 -9.38 -15.47
C PRO A 349 19.63 -8.08 -15.77
N ALA A 350 20.95 -8.17 -15.97
CA ALA A 350 21.70 -7.09 -16.58
C ALA A 350 21.14 -6.81 -17.99
N GLY A 351 21.02 -5.53 -18.33
CA GLY A 351 20.40 -5.03 -19.57
C GLY A 351 18.90 -4.77 -19.49
N ALA A 352 18.22 -5.17 -18.40
CA ALA A 352 16.81 -4.82 -18.20
C ALA A 352 16.64 -3.33 -17.91
N THR A 353 15.62 -2.71 -18.51
CA THR A 353 15.37 -1.27 -18.39
C THR A 353 14.58 -0.96 -17.12
N VAL A 354 15.19 -0.18 -16.21
CA VAL A 354 14.51 0.39 -15.04
C VAL A 354 13.92 1.75 -15.41
N THR A 355 12.64 1.94 -15.14
CA THR A 355 11.94 3.21 -15.09
C THR A 355 11.92 3.76 -13.67
N VAL A 356 12.28 5.02 -13.47
CA VAL A 356 12.11 5.74 -12.20
C VAL A 356 11.16 6.90 -12.40
N THR A 357 10.21 7.07 -11.48
CA THR A 357 9.20 8.12 -11.49
C THR A 357 9.31 8.99 -10.25
N ALA A 358 9.33 10.32 -10.41
CA ALA A 358 9.22 11.29 -9.33
C ALA A 358 7.79 11.86 -9.27
N ASN A 359 7.16 11.77 -8.10
CA ASN A 359 5.83 12.30 -7.82
C ASN A 359 5.98 13.50 -6.88
N PRO A 360 5.85 14.75 -7.34
CA PRO A 360 5.94 15.90 -6.45
C PRO A 360 4.69 16.07 -5.60
N ALA A 361 4.83 16.65 -4.40
CA ALA A 361 3.71 16.98 -3.51
C ALA A 361 2.67 17.92 -4.16
N VAL A 362 3.11 18.68 -5.18
CA VAL A 362 2.31 19.58 -5.99
C VAL A 362 2.79 19.47 -7.45
N GLY A 363 1.87 19.23 -8.38
CA GLY A 363 2.15 19.14 -9.81
C GLY A 363 2.05 17.72 -10.37
N GLY A 364 2.52 17.53 -11.60
CA GLY A 364 2.50 16.25 -12.31
C GLY A 364 3.77 15.41 -12.09
N ALA A 365 3.64 14.10 -12.23
CA ALA A 365 4.76 13.17 -12.14
C ALA A 365 5.67 13.21 -13.39
N THR A 366 6.94 12.89 -13.20
CA THR A 366 7.96 12.77 -14.26
C THR A 366 8.62 11.40 -14.20
N SER A 367 9.03 10.85 -15.34
CA SER A 367 9.68 9.54 -15.41
C SER A 367 10.89 9.54 -16.35
N ALA A 368 11.85 8.67 -16.08
CA ALA A 368 13.02 8.42 -16.92
C ALA A 368 13.47 6.96 -16.82
N ASP A 369 14.20 6.48 -17.83
CA ASP A 369 14.60 5.08 -17.98
C ASP A 369 16.12 4.92 -18.07
N ALA A 370 16.67 3.85 -17.52
CA ALA A 370 18.06 3.42 -17.76
C ALA A 370 18.22 1.90 -17.69
N PRO A 371 19.15 1.30 -18.48
CA PRO A 371 19.44 -0.12 -18.41
C PRO A 371 20.28 -0.47 -17.18
N LEU A 372 19.97 -1.59 -16.53
CA LEU A 372 20.81 -2.17 -15.48
C LEU A 372 22.14 -2.68 -16.04
N ALA A 373 23.25 -2.31 -15.41
CA ALA A 373 24.60 -2.82 -15.70
C ALA A 373 25.08 -3.73 -14.56
N GLY A 374 25.96 -4.69 -14.88
CA GLY A 374 26.51 -5.63 -13.89
C GLY A 374 26.14 -7.09 -14.20
N SER A 375 25.75 -7.84 -13.16
CA SER A 375 25.33 -9.24 -13.26
C SER A 375 23.90 -9.45 -12.78
N ASN A 376 23.36 -10.65 -12.97
CA ASN A 376 22.00 -10.96 -12.52
C ASN A 376 21.87 -10.97 -10.99
N THR A 377 22.94 -11.31 -10.26
CA THR A 377 22.96 -11.35 -8.79
C THR A 377 23.32 -10.01 -8.16
N SER A 378 23.83 -9.06 -8.95
CA SER A 378 24.11 -7.69 -8.51
C SER A 378 24.21 -6.78 -9.73
N SER A 379 23.18 -5.96 -9.94
CA SER A 379 23.16 -4.95 -11.00
C SER A 379 22.76 -3.57 -10.46
N SER A 380 23.11 -2.53 -11.20
CA SER A 380 22.76 -1.15 -10.87
C SER A 380 22.54 -0.30 -12.12
N ALA A 381 21.80 0.79 -11.98
CA ALA A 381 21.63 1.79 -13.03
C ALA A 381 21.67 3.20 -12.45
N THR A 382 22.10 4.17 -13.24
CA THR A 382 21.94 5.60 -12.96
C THR A 382 20.91 6.15 -13.93
N VAL A 383 19.81 6.67 -13.38
CA VAL A 383 18.67 7.22 -14.11
C VAL A 383 18.68 8.73 -13.93
N ASP A 384 18.84 9.45 -15.04
CA ASP A 384 18.83 10.92 -15.06
C ASP A 384 17.38 11.42 -15.09
N LEU A 385 16.84 11.78 -13.92
CA LEU A 385 15.42 12.08 -13.73
C LEU A 385 15.19 13.59 -13.52
N SER A 386 14.16 14.14 -14.17
CA SER A 386 13.70 15.50 -13.86
C SER A 386 12.91 15.50 -12.55
N ILE A 387 13.44 16.07 -11.48
CA ILE A 387 12.79 16.14 -10.15
C ILE A 387 12.36 17.58 -9.86
N SER A 388 11.22 17.77 -9.17
CA SER A 388 10.82 19.10 -8.70
C SER A 388 11.83 19.62 -7.68
N LEU A 389 12.41 20.78 -7.95
CA LEU A 389 13.31 21.48 -7.01
C LEU A 389 12.54 22.43 -6.07
N ALA A 390 11.25 22.65 -6.34
CA ALA A 390 10.40 23.56 -5.57
C ALA A 390 9.53 22.84 -4.52
N TYR A 391 9.26 21.55 -4.73
CA TYR A 391 8.40 20.74 -3.88
C TYR A 391 9.02 19.37 -3.59
N PRO A 392 8.86 18.83 -2.38
CA PRO A 392 9.31 17.47 -2.06
C PRO A 392 8.65 16.45 -2.98
N CYS A 393 9.36 15.37 -3.31
CA CYS A 393 8.94 14.33 -4.22
C CYS A 393 9.04 12.94 -3.59
N VAL A 394 8.10 12.05 -3.90
CA VAL A 394 8.21 10.61 -3.64
C VAL A 394 8.62 9.90 -4.93
N LEU A 395 9.75 9.18 -4.88
CA LEU A 395 10.26 8.43 -6.03
C LEU A 395 9.78 6.97 -6.02
N THR A 396 9.54 6.41 -7.18
CA THR A 396 9.31 4.97 -7.39
C THR A 396 10.19 4.47 -8.54
N ALA A 397 10.53 3.19 -8.55
CA ALA A 397 11.33 2.54 -9.58
C ALA A 397 10.66 1.22 -10.03
N SER A 398 10.83 0.82 -11.29
CA SER A 398 10.33 -0.47 -11.80
C SER A 398 11.12 -0.94 -13.00
N VAL A 399 11.28 -2.25 -13.19
CA VAL A 399 11.99 -2.90 -14.29
C VAL A 399 11.16 -4.05 -14.82
N GLU A 400 11.14 -4.28 -16.13
CA GLU A 400 10.47 -5.44 -16.75
C GLU A 400 11.45 -6.21 -17.65
N TYR A 401 11.50 -7.53 -17.56
CA TYR A 401 12.41 -8.40 -18.32
C TYR A 401 11.78 -9.74 -18.70
N VAL A 402 12.32 -10.42 -19.72
CA VAL A 402 11.86 -11.76 -20.13
C VAL A 402 12.40 -12.82 -19.16
N LEU A 403 11.56 -13.78 -18.74
CA LEU A 403 12.01 -14.90 -17.92
C LEU A 403 12.71 -15.95 -18.80
N THR A 404 14.04 -16.10 -18.66
CA THR A 404 14.83 -17.09 -19.42
C THR A 404 15.21 -18.30 -18.55
N ALA A 405 15.66 -19.39 -19.19
CA ALA A 405 16.05 -20.61 -18.47
C ALA A 405 17.19 -20.40 -17.45
N SER A 406 18.11 -19.46 -17.74
CA SER A 406 19.19 -19.07 -16.82
C SER A 406 18.73 -18.23 -15.62
N LEU A 407 17.45 -17.89 -15.55
CA LEU A 407 16.79 -17.10 -14.50
C LEU A 407 15.65 -17.89 -13.84
N GLY A 408 15.61 -19.22 -14.01
CA GLY A 408 14.58 -20.09 -13.43
C GLY A 408 13.36 -20.36 -14.32
N GLY A 409 13.40 -20.03 -15.62
CA GLY A 409 12.37 -20.44 -16.59
C GLY A 409 12.60 -21.85 -17.21
N PRO A 410 11.64 -22.41 -17.97
CA PRO A 410 10.29 -21.90 -18.19
C PRO A 410 9.42 -22.09 -16.93
N LEU A 411 8.69 -21.04 -16.56
CA LEU A 411 7.75 -21.07 -15.45
C LEU A 411 6.33 -21.07 -16.01
N GLU A 412 5.54 -22.05 -15.62
CA GLU A 412 4.10 -22.10 -15.93
C GLU A 412 3.31 -21.81 -14.66
N ILE A 413 2.32 -20.92 -14.78
CA ILE A 413 1.39 -20.63 -13.69
C ILE A 413 -0.02 -20.86 -14.20
N ASP A 414 -0.79 -21.68 -13.48
CA ASP A 414 -2.15 -22.10 -13.87
C ASP A 414 -2.22 -22.70 -15.30
N GLY A 415 -1.14 -23.37 -15.74
CA GLY A 415 -1.05 -23.98 -17.07
C GLY A 415 -0.68 -23.01 -18.20
N GLU A 416 -0.28 -21.79 -17.88
CA GLU A 416 0.12 -20.76 -18.85
C GLU A 416 1.59 -20.35 -18.68
N LEU A 417 2.33 -20.27 -19.79
CA LEU A 417 3.75 -19.90 -19.78
C LEU A 417 3.94 -18.43 -19.39
N VAL A 418 4.82 -18.19 -18.43
CA VAL A 418 5.30 -16.87 -18.06
C VAL A 418 6.28 -16.37 -19.11
N ALA A 419 5.95 -15.24 -19.75
CA ALA A 419 6.76 -14.61 -20.78
C ALA A 419 7.69 -13.52 -20.23
N ARG A 420 7.24 -12.74 -19.23
CA ARG A 420 7.99 -11.62 -18.66
C ARG A 420 7.90 -11.55 -17.14
N VAL A 421 8.75 -10.77 -16.51
CA VAL A 421 8.84 -10.49 -15.08
C VAL A 421 9.00 -8.99 -14.90
N ARG A 422 8.14 -8.33 -14.12
CA ARG A 422 8.25 -6.93 -13.76
C ARG A 422 8.58 -6.78 -12.29
N VAL A 423 9.71 -6.20 -11.96
CA VAL A 423 10.12 -5.90 -10.58
C VAL A 423 9.87 -4.43 -10.28
N SER A 424 9.20 -4.06 -9.20
CA SER A 424 9.00 -2.64 -8.83
C SER A 424 9.38 -2.34 -7.40
N ALA A 425 9.77 -1.12 -7.12
CA ALA A 425 10.16 -0.61 -5.83
C ALA A 425 9.51 0.76 -5.64
N SER A 426 8.91 1.00 -4.48
CA SER A 426 8.53 2.34 -4.06
C SER A 426 9.45 2.76 -2.93
N PHE A 427 9.71 4.06 -2.81
CA PHE A 427 10.44 4.56 -1.66
C PHE A 427 9.68 4.20 -0.37
N GLY A 428 10.34 3.45 0.54
CA GLY A 428 9.73 2.89 1.74
C GLY A 428 8.95 1.57 1.59
N GLY A 429 9.08 0.87 0.45
CA GLY A 429 8.51 -0.47 0.28
C GLY A 429 9.55 -1.51 -0.15
N PRO A 430 9.40 -2.79 0.23
CA PRO A 430 10.16 -3.88 -0.38
C PRO A 430 9.88 -3.94 -1.89
N SER A 431 10.81 -4.55 -2.62
CA SER A 431 10.64 -4.79 -4.05
C SER A 431 9.43 -5.68 -4.31
N ARG A 432 8.84 -5.60 -5.50
CA ARG A 432 7.71 -6.39 -6.00
C ARG A 432 8.16 -7.13 -7.23
N VAL A 433 7.65 -8.32 -7.50
CA VAL A 433 7.97 -9.07 -8.72
C VAL A 433 6.67 -9.52 -9.35
N THR A 434 6.54 -9.40 -10.67
CA THR A 434 5.33 -9.68 -11.44
C THR A 434 5.60 -10.48 -12.69
N TYR A 435 5.30 -11.77 -12.66
CA TYR A 435 5.24 -12.60 -13.86
C TYR A 435 4.13 -12.11 -14.79
N ILE A 436 4.39 -12.05 -16.08
CA ILE A 436 3.41 -11.69 -17.11
C ILE A 436 3.37 -12.87 -18.06
N THR A 437 2.21 -13.51 -18.18
CA THR A 437 2.06 -14.67 -19.06
C THR A 437 2.11 -14.28 -20.54
N ALA A 438 2.18 -15.28 -21.41
CA ALA A 438 2.13 -15.08 -22.86
C ALA A 438 0.85 -14.35 -23.34
N SER A 439 -0.30 -14.51 -22.65
CA SER A 439 -1.53 -13.75 -22.95
C SER A 439 -1.56 -12.33 -22.39
N GLY A 440 -0.53 -11.93 -21.61
CA GLY A 440 -0.47 -10.63 -20.95
C GLY A 440 -1.13 -10.60 -19.56
N ARG A 441 -1.53 -11.76 -19.01
CA ARG A 441 -2.04 -11.87 -17.65
C ARG A 441 -0.90 -11.61 -16.66
N GLU A 442 -1.06 -10.60 -15.82
CA GLU A 442 -0.10 -10.28 -14.77
C GLU A 442 -0.35 -11.14 -13.53
N ILE A 443 0.69 -11.79 -13.06
CA ILE A 443 0.71 -12.75 -11.97
C ILE A 443 1.90 -12.42 -11.08
N SER A 444 1.70 -11.89 -9.89
CA SER A 444 2.86 -11.53 -9.10
C SER A 444 3.69 -12.70 -8.63
N ALA A 445 5.01 -12.63 -8.78
CA ALA A 445 5.89 -13.65 -8.22
C ALA A 445 5.77 -13.64 -6.71
N VAL A 446 5.70 -14.85 -6.17
CA VAL A 446 5.78 -15.09 -4.73
C VAL A 446 7.14 -14.57 -4.31
N MET A 447 7.23 -13.70 -3.31
CA MET A 447 8.44 -13.10 -2.71
C MET A 447 8.57 -13.49 -1.26
#